data_AF-A0A971W311-F1
#
_entry.id   AF-A0A971W311-F1
#
_cell.length_a   1.000
_cell.length_b   1.000
_cell.length_c   1.000
_cell.angle_alpha   90.00
_cell.angle_beta   90.00
_cell.angle_gamma   90.00
#
_symmetry.space_group_name_H-M   'P 1'
#
loop_
_entity.id
_entity.type
_entity.pdbx_description
1 polymer ?
#
loop_
_entity_poly.entity_id
_entity_poly.type
_entity_poly.pdbx_seq_one_letter_code
_entity_poly.pdbx_strand_id
1 'polypeptide(L)' 'CSSLGIEHERIPCRTPNLNAHIESFHRILEDECLGRCEFGSYEEAYRTNPFLSKQF' A
#
# COMPACT_ATOMS: atom_id res chain seq x y z
N CYS A 1 -11.65 14.78 9.02
CA CYS A 1 -11.35 16.15 8.54
C CYS A 1 -12.19 17.18 9.28
N SER A 2 -13.50 17.30 9.03
CA SER A 2 -14.34 18.38 9.59
C SER A 2 -14.47 18.38 11.12
N SER A 3 -14.56 17.21 11.77
CA SER A 3 -14.62 17.11 13.24
C SER A 3 -13.29 17.46 13.93
N LEU A 4 -12.18 17.43 13.19
CA LEU A 4 -10.83 17.74 13.67
C LEU A 4 -10.39 19.15 13.24
N GLY A 5 -11.24 19.90 12.53
CA GLY A 5 -10.86 21.21 11.95
C GLY A 5 -9.75 21.14 10.90
N ILE A 6 -9.56 19.97 10.27
CA ILE A 6 -8.51 19.75 9.27
C ILE A 6 -9.13 19.87 7.88
N GLU A 7 -8.53 20.73 7.06
CA GLU A 7 -8.83 20.85 5.63
C GLU A 7 -8.30 19.64 4.86
N HIS A 8 -9.16 19.07 4.02
CA HIS A 8 -8.79 17.93 3.17
C HIS A 8 -8.35 18.44 1.80
N GLU A 9 -7.05 18.47 1.56
CA GLU A 9 -6.50 18.78 0.24
C GLU A 9 -6.66 17.58 -0.72
N ARG A 10 -7.04 17.86 -1.96
CA ARG A 10 -7.28 16.86 -3.00
C ARG A 10 -6.36 17.15 -4.18
N ILE A 11 -5.63 16.14 -4.64
CA ILE A 11 -4.81 16.25 -5.86
C ILE A 11 -5.74 16.32 -7.07
N PRO A 12 -5.63 17.36 -7.93
CA PRO A 12 -6.43 17.47 -9.14
C PRO A 12 -6.20 16.32 -10.11
N CYS A 13 -7.24 15.90 -10.84
CA CYS A 13 -7.10 14.87 -11.87
C CYS A 13 -6.05 15.27 -12.93
N ARG A 14 -5.29 14.29 -13.44
CA ARG A 14 -4.28 14.47 -14.50
C ARG A 14 -3.13 15.42 -14.12
N THR A 15 -2.77 15.48 -12.85
CA THR A 15 -1.59 16.22 -12.37
C THR A 15 -0.51 15.25 -11.84
N PRO A 16 0.19 14.54 -12.73
CA PRO A 16 1.13 13.48 -12.33
C PRO A 16 2.24 13.99 -11.40
N ASN A 17 2.70 15.23 -11.59
CA ASN A 17 3.74 15.83 -10.74
C ASN A 17 3.28 16.04 -9.29
N LEU A 18 2.01 16.35 -9.06
CA LEU A 18 1.48 16.57 -7.71
C LEU A 18 1.34 15.25 -6.93
N ASN A 19 1.23 14.12 -7.63
CA ASN A 19 1.16 12.79 -7.02
C ASN A 19 2.53 12.07 -7.01
N ALA A 20 3.56 12.63 -7.65
CA ALA A 20 4.84 11.94 -7.88
C ALA A 20 5.52 11.45 -6.59
N HIS A 21 5.39 12.21 -5.49
CA HIS A 21 5.94 11.81 -4.20
C HIS A 21 5.23 10.58 -3.60
N ILE A 22 3.89 10.53 -3.70
CA ILE A 22 3.08 9.40 -3.22
C ILE A 22 3.38 8.15 -4.07
N GLU A 23 3.44 8.30 -5.39
CA GLU A 23 3.78 7.20 -6.31
C GLU A 23 5.21 6.68 -6.05
N SER A 24 6.17 7.57 -5.81
CA SER A 24 7.54 7.14 -5.48
C SER A 24 7.60 6.40 -4.14
N PHE A 25 6.80 6.79 -3.15
CA PHE A 25 6.71 6.07 -1.88
C PHE A 25 6.12 4.68 -2.07
N HIS A 26 5.03 4.55 -2.84
CA HIS A 26 4.43 3.25 -3.14
C HIS A 26 5.39 2.31 -3.85
N ARG A 27 6.17 2.80 -4.81
CA ARG A 27 7.20 1.98 -5.48
C ARG A 27 8.23 1.42 -4.49
N ILE A 28 8.73 2.24 -3.57
CA ILE A 28 9.70 1.78 -2.56
C ILE A 28 9.06 0.73 -1.64
N LEU A 29 7.82 0.98 -1.19
CA LEU A 29 7.10 0.04 -0.35
C LEU A 29 6.87 -1.30 -1.06
N GLU A 30 6.52 -1.27 -2.34
CA GLU A 30 6.39 -2.45 -3.18
C GLU A 30 7.72 -3.20 -3.30
N ASP A 31 8.77 -2.54 -3.79
CA ASP A 31 10.08 -3.17 -4.03
C ASP A 31 10.70 -3.73 -2.73
N GLU A 32 10.61 -3.00 -1.62
CA GLU A 32 11.31 -3.34 -0.39
C GLU A 32 10.50 -4.19 0.58
N CYS A 33 9.18 -4.15 0.55
CA CYS A 33 8.37 -4.84 1.56
C CYS A 33 7.43 -5.86 0.94
N LEU A 34 6.70 -5.51 -0.12
CA LEU A 34 5.60 -6.33 -0.64
C LEU A 34 6.07 -7.33 -1.71
N GLY A 35 6.97 -6.93 -2.60
CA GLY A 35 7.53 -7.75 -3.68
C GLY A 35 8.52 -8.82 -3.21
N ARG A 36 8.91 -8.81 -1.94
CA ARG A 36 9.81 -9.83 -1.38
C ARG A 36 9.15 -11.21 -1.22
N CYS A 37 7.81 -11.26 -1.23
CA CYS A 37 7.03 -12.47 -1.08
C CYS A 37 5.97 -12.54 -2.17
N GLU A 38 6.39 -12.88 -3.38
CA GLU A 38 5.45 -13.22 -4.46
C GLU A 38 4.93 -14.64 -4.24
N PHE A 39 3.61 -14.80 -4.19
CA PHE A 39 2.96 -16.09 -4.09
C PHE A 39 2.11 -16.33 -5.32
N GLY A 40 2.15 -17.54 -5.88
CA GLY A 40 1.33 -17.91 -7.03
C GLY A 40 -0.14 -18.11 -6.68
N SER A 41 -0.47 -18.23 -5.39
CA SER A 41 -1.85 -18.35 -4.91
C SER A 41 -2.01 -17.86 -3.47
N TYR A 42 -3.25 -17.52 -3.09
CA TYR A 42 -3.59 -17.17 -1.72
C TYR A 42 -3.28 -18.30 -0.73
N GLU A 43 -3.48 -19.56 -1.13
CA GLU A 43 -3.20 -20.73 -0.30
C GLU A 43 -1.71 -20.86 0.02
N GLU A 44 -0.84 -20.60 -0.96
CA GLU A 44 0.61 -20.60 -0.79
C GLU A 44 1.06 -19.51 0.17
N ALA A 45 0.50 -18.31 0.04
CA ALA A 45 0.74 -17.18 0.94
C ALA A 45 0.33 -17.52 2.38
N TYR A 46 -0.85 -18.14 2.55
CA TYR A 46 -1.39 -18.51 3.85
C TYR A 46 -0.53 -19.56 4.57
N ARG A 47 -0.07 -20.59 3.84
CA ARG A 47 0.80 -21.64 4.40
C ARG A 47 2.18 -21.12 4.78
N THR A 48 2.72 -20.18 4.00
CA THR A 48 4.11 -19.70 4.15
C THR A 48 4.24 -18.53 5.12
N ASN A 49 3.20 -17.70 5.27
CA ASN A 49 3.24 -16.53 6.13
C ASN A 49 2.67 -16.84 7.54
N PRO A 50 3.50 -16.94 8.59
CA PRO A 50 3.05 -17.25 9.94
C PRO A 50 2.19 -16.16 10.59
N PHE A 51 2.10 -14.97 9.99
CA PHE A 51 1.18 -13.92 10.43
C PHE A 51 -0.24 -14.11 9.87
N LEU A 52 -0.37 -14.65 8.64
CA LEU A 52 -1.67 -14.91 8.03
C LEU A 52 -2.31 -16.20 8.56
N SER A 53 -1.50 -17.18 8.94
CA SER A 53 -1.99 -18.46 9.45
C SER A 53 -2.56 -18.43 10.88
N LYS A 54 -2.45 -17.30 11.60
CA LYS A 54 -2.84 -17.17 13.02
C LYS A 54 -4.18 -16.48 13.28
N GLN A 55 -4.98 -16.18 12.26
CA GLN A 55 -6.21 -15.39 12.43
C GLN A 55 -7.51 -16.21 12.53
N PHE A 56 -7.42 -17.54 12.69
CA PHE A 56 -8.55 -18.42 13.04
C PHE A 56 -8.14 -19.45 14.09
#